data_AF-A0A8J2ZV92-F1
#
_entry.id   AF-A0A8J2ZV92-F1
#
_cell.length_a   1.000
_cell.length_b   1.000
_cell.length_c   1.000
_cell.angle_alpha   90.00
_cell.angle_beta   90.00
_cell.angle_gamma   90.00
#
_symmetry.space_group_name_H-M   'P 1'
#
loop_
_entity.id
_entity.type
_entity.pdbx_description
1 polymer ?
#
loop_
_entity_poly.entity_id
_entity_poly.type
_entity_poly.pdbx_seq_one_letter_code
_entity_poly.pdbx_strand_id
1 'polypeptide(L)'
;MYNKIDFPFLAQYIRRNGGYIMGEIYVYHTVTEKPMKLGQIIVFDNHHHNGVYNRVLACKHILDGHEPKDSLSNFIHKDLEYWTVRTYRELALEKVRKEKYPKYPSRMACLYTSKTLSDAEMWANSFMNSGRKVYQIVKLRTDGHVFDGDAFNVFDGTKNASGK
;
A
#
# COMPACT_ATOMS: atom_id res chain seq x y z
N MET A 1 -1.90 4.04 25.71
CA MET A 1 -3.00 4.44 24.83
C MET A 1 -2.47 4.37 23.40
N TYR A 2 -2.66 3.25 22.71
CA TYR A 2 -2.13 3.07 21.36
C TYR A 2 -3.07 3.77 20.38
N ASN A 3 -2.59 4.85 19.74
CA ASN A 3 -3.28 5.43 18.60
C ASN A 3 -3.27 4.38 17.48
N LYS A 4 -4.37 3.62 17.39
CA LYS A 4 -4.68 2.73 16.27
C LYS A 4 -4.84 3.62 15.03
N ILE A 5 -3.79 3.66 14.23
CA ILE A 5 -3.88 4.18 12.86
C ILE A 5 -4.11 2.94 12.02
N ASP A 6 -5.40 2.62 11.84
CA ASP A 6 -5.80 1.82 10.70
C ASP A 6 -5.21 2.48 9.47
N PHE A 7 -4.39 1.74 8.70
CA PHE A 7 -3.94 2.18 7.40
C PHE A 7 -5.12 2.04 6.43
N PRO A 8 -5.86 3.10 6.08
CA PRO A 8 -6.89 3.01 5.07
C PRO A 8 -6.14 3.26 3.77
N PHE A 9 -5.49 2.24 3.21
CA PHE A 9 -4.75 2.40 1.97
C PHE A 9 -5.72 2.65 0.81
N LEU A 10 -5.98 3.94 0.52
CA LEU A 10 -6.70 4.46 -0.64
C LEU A 10 -5.89 4.24 -1.93
N ALA A 11 -6.61 3.96 -3.00
CA ALA A 11 -6.33 4.53 -4.31
C ALA A 11 -7.65 5.05 -4.88
N GLN A 12 -7.65 6.22 -5.52
CA GLN A 12 -8.83 6.78 -6.23
C GLN A 12 -8.53 6.90 -7.74
N TYR A 13 -9.51 6.53 -8.60
CA TYR A 13 -9.92 6.68 -10.05
C TYR A 13 -8.84 6.89 -11.19
N ILE A 14 -8.94 6.54 -12.49
CA ILE A 14 -9.97 6.66 -13.56
C ILE A 14 -10.08 5.40 -14.42
N ARG A 15 -11.32 4.98 -14.69
CA ARG A 15 -11.75 4.10 -15.80
C ARG A 15 -11.96 4.92 -17.08
N ARG A 16 -11.43 4.48 -18.22
CA ARG A 16 -12.04 4.71 -19.54
C ARG A 16 -12.12 3.39 -20.29
N ASN A 17 -13.33 3.02 -20.71
CA ASN A 17 -13.59 1.93 -21.64
C ASN A 17 -12.83 2.19 -22.94
N GLY A 18 -12.22 1.15 -23.50
CA GLY A 18 -11.87 1.05 -24.93
C GLY A 18 -10.91 2.11 -25.47
N GLY A 19 -9.66 1.72 -25.71
CA GLY A 19 -8.70 2.50 -26.48
C GLY A 19 -7.36 2.65 -25.75
N TYR A 20 -6.28 2.34 -26.46
CA TYR A 20 -4.90 2.67 -26.08
C TYR A 20 -4.84 4.12 -25.56
N ILE A 21 -4.30 4.34 -24.36
CA ILE A 21 -3.97 5.70 -23.90
C ILE A 21 -2.45 5.86 -23.95
N MET A 22 -1.97 6.56 -24.98
CA MET A 22 -0.66 7.21 -25.01
C MET A 22 -0.76 8.55 -24.27
N GLY A 23 -0.60 8.56 -22.94
CA GLY A 23 -0.63 9.79 -22.17
C GLY A 23 0.11 9.67 -20.84
N GLU A 24 0.91 10.67 -20.50
CA GLU A 24 1.61 10.75 -19.22
C GLU A 24 0.60 10.91 -18.07
N ILE A 25 0.62 9.98 -17.11
CA ILE A 25 -0.25 10.07 -15.93
C ILE A 25 0.50 10.82 -14.84
N TYR A 26 -0.14 11.83 -14.26
CA TYR A 26 0.38 12.55 -13.11
C TYR A 26 -0.39 12.20 -11.84
N VAL A 27 0.34 11.91 -10.77
CA VAL A 27 -0.21 11.56 -9.45
C VAL A 27 0.55 12.31 -8.36
N TYR A 28 0.02 12.30 -7.14
CA TYR A 28 0.59 12.96 -5.97
C TYR A 28 0.89 11.92 -4.89
N HIS A 29 2.06 12.03 -4.27
CA HIS A 29 2.47 11.11 -3.22
C HIS A 29 2.83 11.86 -1.94
N THR A 30 2.24 11.46 -0.82
CA THR A 30 2.55 11.98 0.51
C THR A 30 3.75 11.22 1.09
N VAL A 31 4.90 11.88 1.12
CA VAL A 31 6.19 11.31 1.52
C VAL A 31 6.29 11.26 3.04
N THR A 32 6.41 10.07 3.62
CA THR A 32 6.49 9.87 5.09
C THR A 32 7.73 9.12 5.58
N GLU A 33 8.49 8.47 4.70
CA GLU A 33 9.69 7.72 5.09
C GLU A 33 10.97 8.56 4.97
N LYS A 34 11.31 8.95 3.74
CA LYS A 34 12.50 9.75 3.43
C LYS A 34 12.18 10.80 2.36
N PRO A 35 12.72 12.03 2.46
CA PRO A 35 12.53 13.05 1.43
C PRO A 35 12.90 12.56 0.03
N MET A 36 12.15 13.01 -0.98
CA MET A 36 12.39 12.73 -2.39
C MET A 36 13.02 13.95 -3.09
N LYS A 37 13.75 13.69 -4.17
CA LYS A 37 14.40 14.72 -5.00
C LYS A 37 13.73 14.82 -6.38
N LEU A 38 13.75 16.01 -6.98
CA LEU A 38 13.30 16.17 -8.36
C LEU A 38 14.15 15.30 -9.30
N GLY A 39 13.50 14.69 -10.29
CA GLY A 39 14.12 13.76 -11.23
C GLY A 39 14.42 12.36 -10.66
N GLN A 40 14.13 12.10 -9.38
CA GLN A 40 14.26 10.77 -8.80
C GLN A 40 13.32 9.77 -9.49
N ILE A 41 13.87 8.63 -9.90
CA ILE A 41 13.12 7.52 -10.49
C ILE A 41 12.78 6.52 -9.39
N ILE A 42 11.55 6.03 -9.39
CA ILE A 42 11.07 4.99 -8.47
C ILE A 42 10.64 3.80 -9.33
N VAL A 43 11.24 2.64 -9.07
CA VAL A 43 10.96 1.41 -9.81
C VAL A 43 10.23 0.44 -8.89
N PHE A 44 9.13 -0.12 -9.39
CA PHE A 44 8.46 -1.27 -8.78
C PHE A 44 8.41 -2.40 -9.80
N ASP A 45 9.06 -3.50 -9.46
CA ASP A 45 9.11 -4.72 -10.26
C ASP A 45 9.18 -5.94 -9.34
N ASN A 46 9.51 -7.12 -9.88
CA ASN A 46 9.61 -8.35 -9.12
C ASN A 46 10.77 -8.40 -8.09
N HIS A 47 11.67 -7.42 -8.12
CA HIS A 47 12.81 -7.31 -7.22
C HIS A 47 12.72 -6.05 -6.33
N HIS A 48 11.92 -5.06 -6.73
CA HIS A 48 11.71 -3.80 -6.02
C HIS A 48 10.31 -3.75 -5.40
N HIS A 49 10.21 -4.26 -4.18
CA HIS A 49 8.96 -4.30 -3.42
C HIS A 49 8.81 -3.13 -2.44
N ASN A 50 7.58 -2.88 -2.00
CA ASN A 50 7.28 -1.81 -1.06
C ASN A 50 7.30 -2.29 0.41
N GLY A 51 7.13 -1.36 1.35
CA GLY A 51 7.10 -1.70 2.78
C GLY A 51 5.96 -2.64 3.21
N VAL A 52 4.86 -2.75 2.43
CA VAL A 52 3.80 -3.74 2.70
C VAL A 52 4.33 -5.14 2.50
N TYR A 53 5.03 -5.39 1.38
CA TYR A 53 5.66 -6.68 1.10
C TYR A 53 6.61 -7.11 2.23
N ASN A 54 7.48 -6.21 2.68
CA ASN A 54 8.45 -6.50 3.75
C ASN A 54 7.75 -6.95 5.04
N ARG A 55 6.62 -6.31 5.40
CA ARG A 55 5.82 -6.69 6.58
C ARG A 55 5.12 -8.03 6.39
N VAL A 56 4.55 -8.28 5.21
CA VAL A 56 3.89 -9.55 4.88
C VAL A 56 4.89 -10.70 4.94
N LEU A 57 6.07 -10.54 4.34
CA LEU A 57 7.12 -11.55 4.39
C LEU A 57 7.64 -11.79 5.81
N ALA A 58 7.92 -10.72 6.57
CA ALA A 58 8.40 -10.86 7.95
C ALA A 58 7.37 -11.59 8.83
N CYS A 59 6.09 -11.24 8.70
CA CYS A 59 5.03 -11.93 9.43
C CYS A 59 4.89 -13.39 8.99
N LYS A 60 4.89 -13.66 7.67
CA LYS A 60 4.83 -15.02 7.14
C LYS A 60 5.98 -15.89 7.65
N HIS A 61 7.20 -15.36 7.66
CA HIS A 61 8.37 -16.07 8.17
C HIS A 61 8.21 -16.47 9.65
N ILE A 62 7.64 -15.58 10.48
CA ILE A 62 7.31 -15.90 11.87
C ILE A 62 6.21 -16.97 11.96
N LEU A 63 5.16 -16.86 11.15
CA LEU A 63 4.05 -17.82 11.10
C LEU A 63 4.48 -19.22 10.61
N ASP A 64 5.52 -19.27 9.76
CA ASP A 64 6.13 -20.51 9.29
C ASP A 64 7.09 -21.14 10.35
N GLY A 65 7.18 -20.55 11.56
CA GLY A 65 7.87 -21.12 12.72
C GLY A 65 9.28 -20.58 12.97
N HIS A 66 9.68 -19.51 12.30
CA HIS A 66 11.01 -18.94 12.47
C HIS A 66 11.05 -17.79 13.47
N GLU A 67 12.09 -17.75 14.29
CA GLU A 67 12.33 -16.67 15.26
C GLU A 67 12.59 -15.30 14.58
N PRO A 68 12.13 -14.18 15.18
CA PRO A 68 12.43 -12.84 14.70
C PRO A 68 13.92 -12.50 14.91
N LYS A 69 14.58 -11.94 13.89
CA LYS A 69 16.04 -11.71 13.88
C LYS A 69 16.46 -10.25 13.72
N ASP A 70 15.53 -9.38 13.35
CA ASP A 70 15.79 -7.98 13.04
C ASP A 70 14.74 -7.05 13.67
N SER A 71 14.91 -5.73 13.53
CA SER A 71 14.00 -4.76 14.13
C SER A 71 12.57 -4.87 13.58
N LEU A 72 12.41 -5.22 12.30
CA LEU A 72 11.11 -5.31 11.66
C LEU A 72 10.34 -6.54 12.16
N SER A 73 10.95 -7.71 12.08
CA SER A 73 10.39 -8.96 12.58
C SER A 73 10.08 -8.89 14.07
N ASN A 74 10.95 -8.28 14.89
CA ASN A 74 10.66 -8.04 16.31
C ASN A 74 9.47 -7.10 16.51
N PHE A 75 9.35 -6.04 15.70
CA PHE A 75 8.19 -5.14 15.74
C PHE A 75 6.89 -5.86 15.35
N ILE A 76 6.93 -6.72 14.33
CA ILE A 76 5.79 -7.56 13.93
C ILE A 76 5.42 -8.55 15.05
N HIS A 77 6.41 -9.21 15.65
CA HIS A 77 6.19 -10.23 16.67
C HIS A 77 5.49 -9.69 17.93
N LYS A 78 5.73 -8.42 18.30
CA LYS A 78 5.08 -7.76 19.44
C LYS A 78 3.54 -7.70 19.35
N ASP A 79 2.98 -7.78 18.15
CA ASP A 79 1.53 -7.76 17.92
C ASP A 79 1.16 -8.71 16.78
N LEU A 80 1.54 -9.99 16.92
CA LEU A 80 1.46 -10.97 15.84
C LEU A 80 0.04 -11.19 15.33
N GLU A 81 -0.98 -11.15 16.20
CA GLU A 81 -2.38 -11.32 15.81
C GLU A 81 -2.83 -10.23 14.83
N TYR A 82 -2.53 -8.97 15.15
CA TYR A 82 -2.81 -7.82 14.30
C TYR A 82 -2.14 -7.92 12.93
N TRP A 83 -0.88 -8.38 12.90
CA TRP A 83 -0.14 -8.54 11.65
C TRP A 83 -0.57 -9.76 10.85
N THR A 84 -1.04 -10.82 11.51
CA THR A 84 -1.52 -12.06 10.86
C THR A 84 -2.72 -11.79 9.98
N VAL A 85 -3.74 -11.10 10.50
CA VAL A 85 -4.96 -10.75 9.75
C VAL A 85 -4.61 -9.96 8.48
N ARG A 86 -3.71 -8.98 8.59
CA ARG A 86 -3.28 -8.14 7.47
C ARG A 86 -2.44 -8.91 6.46
N THR A 87 -1.58 -9.80 6.93
CA THR A 87 -0.77 -10.67 6.09
C THR A 87 -1.67 -11.55 5.23
N TYR A 88 -2.65 -12.23 5.82
CA TYR A 88 -3.59 -13.04 5.05
C TYR A 88 -4.45 -12.23 4.10
N ARG A 89 -4.88 -11.03 4.49
CA ARG A 89 -5.58 -10.11 3.58
C ARG A 89 -4.77 -9.80 2.33
N GLU A 90 -3.52 -9.35 2.48
CA GLU A 90 -2.69 -8.99 1.33
C GLU A 90 -2.36 -10.21 0.45
N LEU A 91 -2.13 -11.38 1.06
CA LEU A 91 -1.91 -12.64 0.31
C LEU A 91 -3.16 -13.08 -0.48
N ALA A 92 -4.34 -12.99 0.13
CA ALA A 92 -5.61 -13.34 -0.53
C ALA A 92 -5.91 -12.40 -1.69
N LEU A 93 -5.73 -11.08 -1.50
CA LEU A 93 -5.93 -10.09 -2.55
C LEU A 93 -4.92 -10.27 -3.69
N GLU A 94 -3.66 -10.56 -3.38
CA GLU A 94 -2.64 -10.81 -4.41
C GLU A 94 -2.95 -12.07 -5.23
N LYS A 95 -3.47 -13.13 -4.60
CA LYS A 95 -3.92 -14.33 -5.31
C LYS A 95 -5.04 -13.99 -6.31
N VAL A 96 -6.08 -13.30 -5.84
CA VAL A 96 -7.21 -12.88 -6.70
C VAL A 96 -6.74 -11.95 -7.82
N ARG A 97 -5.82 -11.02 -7.52
CA ARG A 97 -5.23 -10.13 -8.53
C ARG A 97 -4.53 -10.93 -9.62
N LYS A 98 -3.68 -11.89 -9.27
CA LYS A 98 -2.97 -12.74 -10.26
C LYS A 98 -3.92 -13.55 -11.11
N GLU A 99 -4.96 -14.13 -10.51
CA GLU A 99 -5.89 -15.04 -11.19
C GLU A 99 -6.92 -14.30 -12.06
N LYS A 100 -7.46 -13.16 -11.58
CA LYS A 100 -8.59 -12.48 -12.21
C LYS A 100 -8.25 -11.11 -12.79
N TYR A 101 -7.24 -10.44 -12.26
CA TYR A 101 -6.90 -9.05 -12.61
C TYR A 101 -5.39 -8.82 -12.81
N PRO A 102 -4.69 -9.63 -13.63
CA PRO A 102 -3.23 -9.63 -13.69
C PRO A 102 -2.63 -8.31 -14.19
N LYS A 103 -3.43 -7.49 -14.89
CA LYS A 103 -3.04 -6.18 -15.42
C LYS A 103 -2.94 -5.08 -14.35
N TYR A 104 -3.53 -5.28 -13.16
CA TYR A 104 -3.47 -4.28 -12.09
C TYR A 104 -2.20 -4.43 -11.26
N PRO A 105 -1.65 -3.31 -10.73
CA PRO A 105 -0.46 -3.34 -9.87
C PRO A 105 -0.70 -4.15 -8.60
N SER A 106 0.34 -4.83 -8.11
CA SER A 106 0.30 -5.50 -6.81
C SER A 106 0.36 -4.48 -5.69
N ARG A 107 -0.48 -4.64 -4.66
CA ARG A 107 -0.40 -3.85 -3.42
C ARG A 107 0.93 -3.99 -2.69
N MET A 108 1.67 -5.06 -2.96
CA MET A 108 3.00 -5.33 -2.42
C MET A 108 4.14 -4.82 -3.32
N ALA A 109 3.83 -4.36 -4.53
CA ALA A 109 4.80 -3.84 -5.49
C ALA A 109 4.23 -2.62 -6.23
N CYS A 110 3.77 -1.63 -5.47
CA CYS A 110 3.29 -0.36 -6.00
C CYS A 110 3.59 0.81 -5.07
N LEU A 111 3.43 2.02 -5.60
CA LEU A 111 3.35 3.24 -4.81
C LEU A 111 1.89 3.61 -4.55
N TYR A 112 1.59 3.99 -3.31
CA TYR A 112 0.29 4.55 -2.97
C TYR A 112 0.28 6.04 -3.25
N THR A 113 -0.66 6.48 -4.08
CA THR A 113 -0.73 7.85 -4.58
C THR A 113 -2.17 8.36 -4.58
N SER A 114 -2.29 9.66 -4.45
CA SER A 114 -3.50 10.44 -4.71
C SER A 114 -3.50 10.96 -6.14
N LYS A 115 -4.67 11.27 -6.67
CA LYS A 115 -4.77 11.86 -8.01
C LYS A 115 -4.73 13.36 -8.01
N THR A 116 -5.31 13.94 -6.99
CA THR A 116 -5.37 15.37 -6.82
C THR A 116 -4.43 15.75 -5.69
N LEU A 117 -3.95 16.99 -5.75
CA LEU A 117 -3.19 17.56 -4.65
C LEU A 117 -4.04 17.61 -3.38
N SER A 118 -5.32 17.98 -3.49
CA SER A 118 -6.26 18.04 -2.37
C SER A 118 -6.38 16.69 -1.64
N ASP A 119 -6.46 15.57 -2.36
CA ASP A 119 -6.51 14.24 -1.73
C ASP A 119 -5.19 13.93 -1.00
N ALA A 120 -4.05 14.33 -1.58
CA ALA A 120 -2.74 14.15 -0.95
C ALA A 120 -2.58 15.00 0.31
N GLU A 121 -3.14 16.22 0.32
CA GLU A 121 -3.18 17.13 1.47
C GLU A 121 -4.08 16.57 2.59
N MET A 122 -5.26 16.05 2.24
CA MET A 122 -6.12 15.33 3.19
C MET A 122 -5.34 14.18 3.86
N TRP A 123 -4.60 13.41 3.06
CA TRP A 123 -3.77 12.33 3.58
C TRP A 123 -2.60 12.80 4.45
N ALA A 124 -1.92 13.86 4.03
CA ALA A 124 -0.87 14.48 4.82
C ALA A 124 -1.40 14.91 6.20
N ASN A 125 -2.57 15.55 6.24
CA ASN A 125 -3.22 15.96 7.48
C ASN A 125 -3.58 14.76 8.36
N SER A 126 -4.17 13.71 7.78
CA SER A 126 -4.47 12.47 8.51
C SER A 126 -3.20 11.84 9.13
N PHE A 127 -2.09 11.80 8.37
CA PHE A 127 -0.81 11.29 8.87
C PHE A 127 -0.23 12.17 9.97
N MET A 128 -0.25 13.49 9.82
CA MET A 128 0.23 14.42 10.85
C MET A 128 -0.61 14.32 12.14
N ASN A 129 -1.94 14.28 12.03
CA ASN A 129 -2.85 14.15 13.17
C ASN A 129 -2.67 12.84 13.94
N SER A 130 -2.17 11.82 13.26
CA SER A 130 -1.87 10.53 13.86
C SER A 130 -0.44 10.41 14.41
N GLY A 131 0.34 11.49 14.35
CA GLY A 131 1.71 11.56 14.87
C GLY A 131 2.77 11.06 13.89
N ARG A 132 2.42 10.79 12.63
CA ARG A 132 3.38 10.41 11.59
C ARG A 132 4.03 11.67 11.01
N LYS A 133 5.34 11.61 10.83
CA LYS A 133 6.09 12.65 10.13
C LYS A 133 5.74 12.65 8.64
N VAL A 134 5.34 13.79 8.12
CA VAL A 134 5.17 14.05 6.68
C VAL A 134 6.29 14.98 6.25
N TYR A 135 7.04 14.59 5.24
CA TYR A 135 8.15 15.38 4.72
C TYR A 135 7.72 16.31 3.59
N GLN A 136 6.98 15.76 2.62
CA GLN A 136 6.65 16.42 1.36
C GLN A 136 5.37 15.83 0.78
N ILE A 137 4.69 16.61 -0.07
CA ILE A 137 3.80 16.09 -1.09
C ILE A 137 4.50 16.31 -2.43
N VAL A 138 4.69 15.25 -3.22
CA VAL A 138 5.40 15.32 -4.50
C VAL A 138 4.46 14.97 -5.65
N LYS A 139 4.63 15.65 -6.79
CA LYS A 139 3.98 15.29 -8.05
C LYS A 139 4.88 14.31 -8.80
N LEU A 140 4.30 13.19 -9.24
CA LEU A 140 4.98 12.13 -9.95
C LEU A 140 4.38 12.00 -11.35
N ARG A 141 5.23 11.65 -12.32
CA ARG A 141 4.83 11.19 -13.65
C ARG A 141 4.99 9.68 -13.68
N THR A 142 4.00 8.95 -14.20
CA THR A 142 4.05 7.50 -14.38
C THR A 142 3.58 7.10 -15.78
N ASP A 143 4.21 6.06 -16.31
CA ASP A 143 3.90 5.34 -17.55
C ASP A 143 3.36 3.93 -17.27
N GLY A 144 3.29 3.54 -16.00
CA GLY A 144 2.83 2.22 -15.55
C GLY A 144 1.31 2.10 -15.36
N HIS A 145 0.87 0.89 -15.00
CA HIS A 145 -0.52 0.62 -14.68
C HIS A 145 -0.92 1.23 -13.33
N VAL A 146 -2.14 1.74 -13.27
CA VAL A 146 -2.75 2.32 -12.06
C VAL A 146 -4.03 1.56 -11.75
N PHE A 147 -4.33 1.38 -10.47
CA PHE A 147 -5.59 0.81 -10.00
C PHE A 147 -6.21 1.72 -8.96
N ASP A 148 -7.52 1.93 -9.10
CA ASP A 148 -8.39 2.65 -8.17
C ASP A 148 -8.97 1.68 -7.15
N GLY A 149 -8.53 1.79 -5.90
CA GLY A 149 -8.84 0.85 -4.84
C GLY A 149 -9.57 1.53 -3.69
N ASP A 150 -10.83 1.18 -3.50
CA ASP A 150 -11.59 1.65 -2.35
C ASP A 150 -11.11 0.99 -1.05
N ALA A 151 -10.41 1.78 -0.22
CA ALA A 151 -9.85 1.34 1.04
C ALA A 151 -10.92 0.91 2.06
N PHE A 152 -12.13 1.46 1.97
CA PHE A 152 -13.21 1.19 2.89
C PHE A 152 -13.88 -0.16 2.63
N ASN A 153 -13.72 -0.70 1.42
CA ASN A 153 -14.31 -1.95 0.97
C ASN A 153 -13.29 -3.08 0.80
N VAL A 154 -12.13 -2.98 1.46
CA VAL A 154 -11.13 -4.05 1.44
C VAL A 154 -11.56 -5.16 2.39
N PHE A 155 -11.52 -6.41 1.90
CA PHE A 155 -11.68 -7.61 2.71
C PHE A 155 -10.87 -7.51 4.01
N ASP A 156 -11.52 -7.76 5.15
CA ASP A 156 -10.96 -7.48 6.48
C ASP A 156 -9.94 -8.53 6.95
N GLY A 157 -9.85 -9.68 6.27
CA GLY A 157 -8.93 -10.76 6.62
C GLY A 157 -9.39 -11.63 7.78
N THR A 158 -10.62 -11.47 8.28
CA THR A 158 -11.15 -12.24 9.42
C THR A 158 -11.95 -13.45 8.96
N LYS A 159 -12.08 -14.47 9.82
CA LYS A 159 -12.89 -15.68 9.55
C LYS A 159 -14.39 -15.39 9.42
N ASN A 160 -14.84 -14.18 9.78
CA ASN A 160 -16.24 -13.78 9.77
C ASN A 160 -16.53 -12.74 8.68
N ALA A 161 -16.22 -13.08 7.44
CA ALA A 161 -16.82 -12.39 6.30
C ALA A 161 -18.23 -12.94 6.06
N SER A 162 -19.16 -12.68 6.97
CA SER A 162 -20.57 -12.57 6.57
C SER A 162 -20.63 -11.33 5.68
N GLY A 163 -20.75 -11.56 4.37
CA GLY A 163 -20.84 -10.51 3.37
C GLY A 163 -21.85 -9.45 3.80
N LYS A 164 -21.40 -8.20 3.76
CA LYS A 164 -22.31 -7.07 3.62
C LYS A 164 -22.62 -6.89 2.14
#